data_AF-A0A6P5YNA2-F1
#
_entry.id   AF-A0A6P5YNA2-F1
#
_cell.length_a   1.000
_cell.length_b   1.000
_cell.length_c   1.000
_cell.angle_alpha   90.00
_cell.angle_beta   90.00
_cell.angle_gamma   90.00
#
_symmetry.space_group_name_H-M   'P 1'
#
loop_
_entity.id
_entity.type
_entity.pdbx_description
1 polymer ?
#
loop_
_entity_poly.entity_id
_entity_poly.type
_entity_poly.pdbx_seq_one_letter_code
_entity_poly.pdbx_strand_id
1 'polypeptide(L)'
;MGAQEKSPGNANSIQRVKVYRLNDDGKWDDQGTGHVTVDYLERSEELALFVFDEEDNETLLLHRISPGGIYRKQEDTIISWRDSEYSTELALSFQENTGCSYIWDHICNVQRNMHFSSLNNETFHTMNSELREFPAVELSTLPIILKTVTENGLADQMRLTEFILNDQDFFQKLMELFRICEDLENIDGLHMIFKIIKGIILLNSPQVFEKIFGDELIMDIIGSLEYDPDVPQVQHYRNFLKEHVVFKEAIPIKNPMVLSKIHQTYRVGYLKDVVLARVLDEATVGSLSSIVHSNNATVISLLKDDSTFIQELFSRLRSPTASAESKKNLVYFLHEFCSLSKSLQMVQQLRLFRDLMNEGIFDIITDALQSQDKKLVLAGTDILILFLNLDPNLLCSYVVQQEGITLLGLLVKGMITDFGEDMHCQFLEILRTLLDSFTLSGAQV
;
A
#
# COMPACT_ATOMS: atom_id res chain seq x y z
N MET A 1 -21.91 -7.74 26.67
CA MET A 1 -22.30 -6.36 26.28
C MET A 1 -21.22 -5.44 26.80
N GLY A 2 -20.24 -5.13 25.95
CA GLY A 2 -19.11 -4.27 26.29
C GLY A 2 -19.49 -2.81 26.11
N ALA A 3 -19.16 -1.99 27.10
CA ALA A 3 -19.13 -0.54 26.95
C ALA A 3 -17.86 -0.17 26.17
N GLN A 4 -18.02 0.53 25.05
CA GLN A 4 -16.93 1.08 24.26
C GLN A 4 -16.16 2.11 25.09
N GLU A 5 -14.89 1.82 25.35
CA GLU A 5 -13.91 2.83 25.74
C GLU A 5 -13.76 3.84 24.59
N LYS A 6 -14.12 5.09 24.86
CA LYS A 6 -13.78 6.22 23.99
C LYS A 6 -12.27 6.39 24.00
N SER A 7 -11.68 6.39 22.81
CA SER A 7 -10.29 6.75 22.54
C SER A 7 -9.96 8.13 23.14
N PRO A 8 -8.70 8.38 23.59
CA PRO A 8 -8.32 9.67 24.14
C PRO A 8 -8.32 10.70 23.00
N GLY A 9 -9.25 11.66 23.06
CA GLY A 9 -9.28 12.79 22.16
C GLY A 9 -8.00 13.63 22.28
N ASN A 10 -7.48 14.06 21.13
CA ASN A 10 -6.40 15.04 21.02
C ASN A 10 -6.58 16.16 22.05
N ALA A 11 -5.52 16.48 22.78
CA ALA A 11 -5.50 17.63 23.67
C ALA A 11 -5.85 18.90 22.89
N ASN A 12 -7.07 19.43 23.08
CA ASN A 12 -7.50 20.72 22.57
C ASN A 12 -6.54 21.80 23.12
N SER A 13 -5.79 22.45 22.24
CA SER A 13 -4.97 23.61 22.59
C SER A 13 -5.87 24.83 22.73
N ILE A 14 -6.62 24.88 23.83
CA ILE A 14 -7.51 25.99 24.20
C ILE A 14 -6.65 27.25 24.46
N GLN A 15 -6.92 28.37 23.77
CA GLN A 15 -6.10 29.58 23.85
C GLN A 15 -6.80 30.67 24.68
N ARG A 16 -6.14 31.21 25.70
CA ARG A 16 -6.71 32.25 26.58
C ARG A 16 -6.63 33.64 25.94
N VAL A 17 -7.76 34.36 25.92
CA VAL A 17 -7.94 35.66 25.25
C VAL A 17 -8.81 36.61 26.07
N LYS A 18 -8.62 37.91 25.85
CA LYS A 18 -9.60 38.95 26.21
C LYS A 18 -10.35 39.44 24.98
N VAL A 19 -11.66 39.60 25.10
CA VAL A 19 -12.52 40.12 24.04
C VAL A 19 -12.72 41.62 24.25
N TYR A 20 -12.46 42.41 23.22
CA TYR A 20 -12.67 43.86 23.24
C TYR A 20 -13.64 44.29 22.15
N ARG A 21 -14.45 45.32 22.46
CA ARG A 21 -15.38 45.95 21.52
C ARG A 21 -15.14 47.46 21.49
N LEU A 22 -15.07 48.06 20.31
CA LEU A 22 -14.96 49.50 20.17
C LEU A 22 -16.32 50.16 20.42
N ASN A 23 -16.37 51.21 21.25
CA ASN A 23 -17.56 51.99 21.54
C ASN A 23 -17.63 53.29 20.72
N ASP A 24 -18.76 54.00 20.82
CA ASP A 24 -19.04 55.22 20.06
C ASP A 24 -18.09 56.38 20.38
N ASP A 25 -17.43 56.35 21.54
CA ASP A 25 -16.41 57.31 21.96
C ASP A 25 -15.01 56.98 21.40
N GLY A 26 -14.88 55.91 20.60
CA GLY A 26 -13.62 55.45 20.02
C GLY A 26 -12.69 54.77 21.02
N LYS A 27 -13.22 54.23 22.13
CA LYS A 27 -12.46 53.47 23.13
C LYS A 27 -12.82 51.99 23.09
N TRP A 28 -11.87 51.14 23.49
CA TRP A 28 -12.06 49.69 23.57
C TRP A 28 -12.60 49.31 24.95
N ASP A 29 -13.81 48.73 24.97
CA ASP A 29 -14.45 48.19 26.15
C ASP A 29 -14.12 46.70 26.31
N ASP A 30 -13.60 46.31 27.46
CA ASP A 30 -13.32 44.91 27.84
C ASP A 30 -14.66 44.17 28.03
N GLN A 31 -14.87 43.10 27.26
CA GLN A 31 -16.10 42.29 27.27
C GLN A 31 -15.95 41.01 28.10
N GLY A 32 -14.75 40.72 28.62
CA GLY A 32 -14.49 39.51 29.39
C GLY A 32 -13.23 38.77 28.97
N THR A 33 -12.78 37.86 29.84
CA THR A 33 -11.63 36.99 29.60
C THR A 33 -12.11 35.55 29.45
N GLY A 34 -11.62 34.86 28.43
CA GLY A 34 -12.10 33.54 28.11
C GLY A 34 -11.14 32.75 27.24
N HIS A 35 -11.67 31.69 26.66
CA HIS A 35 -10.93 30.72 25.88
C HIS A 35 -11.48 30.62 24.46
N VAL A 36 -10.63 30.87 23.46
CA VAL A 36 -11.02 30.83 22.06
C VAL A 36 -10.81 29.46 21.43
N THR A 37 -11.77 29.04 20.61
CA THR A 37 -11.68 27.88 19.71
C THR A 37 -12.30 28.20 18.35
N VAL A 38 -11.97 27.39 17.35
CA VAL A 38 -12.58 27.41 16.02
C VAL A 38 -13.32 26.09 15.82
N ASP A 39 -14.63 26.13 15.62
CA ASP A 39 -15.46 24.94 15.44
C ASP A 39 -16.62 25.19 14.47
N TYR A 40 -17.31 24.13 14.08
CA TYR A 40 -18.48 24.19 13.22
C TYR A 40 -19.72 24.69 13.97
N LEU A 41 -20.49 25.56 13.33
CA LEU A 41 -21.83 25.92 13.79
C LEU A 41 -22.73 24.67 13.79
N GLU A 42 -23.49 24.44 14.87
CA GLU A 42 -24.36 23.26 14.98
C GLU A 42 -25.30 23.15 13.77
N ARG A 43 -25.23 22.01 13.05
CA ARG A 43 -26.01 21.70 11.83
C ARG A 43 -25.65 22.54 10.59
N SER A 44 -24.45 23.12 10.57
CA SER A 44 -23.90 23.89 9.45
C SER A 44 -22.47 23.41 9.14
N GLU A 45 -22.05 23.50 7.88
CA GLU A 45 -20.64 23.28 7.46
C GLU A 45 -19.79 24.55 7.64
N GLU A 46 -20.32 25.59 8.29
CA GLU A 46 -19.65 26.87 8.47
C GLU A 46 -18.86 26.91 9.78
N LEU A 47 -17.61 27.39 9.70
CA LEU A 47 -16.72 27.55 10.85
C LEU A 47 -16.88 28.92 11.51
N ALA A 48 -16.86 28.94 12.84
CA ALA A 48 -16.95 30.14 13.65
C ALA A 48 -15.89 30.17 14.75
N LEU A 49 -15.54 31.39 15.18
CA LEU A 49 -14.79 31.63 16.41
C LEU A 49 -15.76 31.61 17.58
N PHE A 50 -15.47 30.77 18.57
CA PHE A 50 -16.17 30.73 19.84
C PHE A 50 -15.22 31.18 20.94
N VAL A 51 -15.67 32.09 21.80
CA VAL A 51 -14.98 32.43 23.05
C VAL A 51 -15.91 32.11 24.21
N PHE A 52 -15.45 31.24 25.10
CA PHE A 52 -16.17 30.87 26.32
C PHE A 52 -15.54 31.55 27.52
N ASP A 53 -16.37 32.11 28.40
CA ASP A 53 -15.93 32.76 29.64
C ASP A 53 -15.16 31.78 30.53
N GLU A 54 -14.11 32.26 31.21
CA GLU A 54 -13.27 31.39 32.04
C GLU A 54 -13.89 31.01 33.40
N GLU A 55 -14.91 31.72 33.87
CA GLU A 55 -15.56 31.50 35.16
C GLU A 55 -16.83 30.65 35.05
N ASP A 56 -17.73 30.96 34.10
CA ASP A 56 -19.03 30.30 33.97
C ASP A 56 -19.22 29.49 32.66
N ASN A 57 -18.24 29.56 31.74
CA ASN A 57 -18.24 28.87 30.45
C ASN A 57 -19.41 29.28 29.53
N GLU A 58 -20.03 30.43 29.78
CA GLU A 58 -21.00 31.04 28.87
C GLU A 58 -20.30 31.60 27.62
N THR A 59 -21.04 31.74 26.52
CA THR A 59 -20.48 32.24 25.26
C THR A 59 -20.30 33.76 25.32
N LEU A 60 -19.05 34.23 25.40
CA LEU A 60 -18.69 35.65 25.34
C LEU A 60 -18.74 36.19 23.90
N LEU A 61 -18.34 35.36 22.93
CA LEU A 61 -18.31 35.74 21.53
C LEU A 61 -18.60 34.52 20.65
N LEU A 62 -19.53 34.70 19.72
CA LEU A 62 -19.72 33.84 18.57
C LEU A 62 -19.54 34.71 17.33
N HIS A 63 -18.54 34.42 16.51
CA HIS A 63 -18.27 35.16 15.29
C HIS A 63 -18.04 34.20 14.14
N ARG A 64 -18.96 34.18 13.18
CA ARG A 64 -18.80 33.42 11.95
C ARG A 64 -17.60 33.94 11.16
N ILE A 65 -16.69 33.04 10.76
CA ILE A 65 -15.52 33.45 10.01
C ILE A 65 -15.95 33.97 8.63
N SER A 66 -15.67 35.24 8.35
CA SER A 66 -16.02 35.91 7.11
C SER A 66 -15.02 35.54 6.01
N PRO A 67 -15.48 35.31 4.76
CA PRO A 67 -14.58 35.13 3.63
C PRO A 67 -13.82 36.41 3.29
N GLY A 68 -14.32 37.60 3.63
CA GLY A 68 -13.61 38.84 3.34
C GLY A 68 -12.36 39.00 4.20
N GLY A 69 -11.27 39.53 3.65
CA GLY A 69 -10.02 39.84 4.36
C GLY A 69 -10.14 40.98 5.38
N ILE A 70 -11.10 40.87 6.31
CA ILE A 70 -11.44 41.85 7.35
C ILE A 70 -10.58 41.69 8.61
N TYR A 71 -9.94 40.53 8.79
CA TYR A 71 -9.10 40.25 9.95
C TYR A 71 -7.71 40.87 9.78
N ARG A 72 -7.19 41.44 10.86
CA ARG A 72 -5.84 42.02 10.94
C ARG A 72 -5.16 41.53 12.20
N LYS A 73 -3.97 40.95 12.02
CA LYS A 73 -3.04 40.63 13.12
C LYS A 73 -2.22 41.87 13.46
N GLN A 74 -2.22 42.27 14.72
CA GLN A 74 -1.46 43.42 15.25
C GLN A 74 -0.55 42.94 16.38
N GLU A 75 0.68 43.45 16.41
CA GLU A 75 1.66 43.27 17.52
C GLU A 75 1.85 41.81 17.97
N ASP A 76 1.72 40.85 17.05
CA ASP A 76 1.84 39.40 17.24
C ASP A 76 0.82 38.73 18.20
N THR A 77 0.11 39.49 19.03
CA THR A 77 -0.82 38.96 20.04
C THR A 77 -2.26 39.44 19.89
N ILE A 78 -2.58 40.24 18.88
CA ILE A 78 -3.94 40.78 18.69
C ILE A 78 -4.49 40.39 17.32
N ILE A 79 -5.73 39.90 17.28
CA ILE A 79 -6.51 39.72 16.05
C ILE A 79 -7.73 40.63 16.13
N SER A 80 -7.89 41.52 15.15
CA SER A 80 -8.97 42.52 15.11
C SER A 80 -9.73 42.46 13.79
N TRP A 81 -11.03 42.75 13.82
CA TRP A 81 -11.86 42.82 12.63
C TRP A 81 -13.07 43.73 12.87
N ARG A 82 -13.73 44.13 11.78
CA ARG A 82 -15.01 44.82 11.84
C ARG A 82 -16.13 43.79 11.71
N ASP A 83 -16.95 43.69 12.75
CA ASP A 83 -18.07 42.76 12.77
C ASP A 83 -19.30 43.36 12.10
N SER A 84 -19.92 42.62 11.17
CA SER A 84 -21.10 43.07 10.43
C SER A 84 -22.39 42.97 11.23
N GLU A 85 -22.49 42.04 12.18
CA GLU A 85 -23.68 41.85 13.01
C GLU A 85 -23.75 42.93 14.10
N TYR A 86 -22.63 43.20 14.76
CA TYR A 86 -22.52 44.24 15.78
C TYR A 86 -22.21 45.64 15.21
N SER A 87 -21.91 45.74 13.91
CA SER A 87 -21.57 47.00 13.20
C SER A 87 -20.43 47.80 13.84
N THR A 88 -19.54 47.15 14.60
CA THR A 88 -18.43 47.76 15.35
C THR A 88 -17.12 46.97 15.17
N GLU A 89 -16.00 47.51 15.65
CA GLU A 89 -14.72 46.79 15.68
C GLU A 89 -14.63 45.88 16.92
N LEU A 90 -14.17 44.65 16.68
CA LEU A 90 -13.86 43.66 17.71
C LEU A 90 -12.37 43.32 17.68
N ALA A 91 -11.83 42.97 18.84
CA ALA A 91 -10.46 42.47 18.95
C ALA A 91 -10.36 41.35 19.98
N LEU A 92 -9.59 40.32 19.63
CA LEU A 92 -9.10 39.29 20.54
C LEU A 92 -7.66 39.61 20.90
N SER A 93 -7.40 39.84 22.19
CA SER A 93 -6.06 40.02 22.72
C SER A 93 -5.63 38.73 23.40
N PHE A 94 -4.61 38.07 22.84
CA PHE A 94 -4.12 36.78 23.28
C PHE A 94 -3.08 36.93 24.37
N GLN A 95 -3.13 36.04 25.36
CA GLN A 95 -2.10 35.99 26.39
C GLN A 95 -0.73 35.56 25.82
N GLU A 96 -0.74 34.68 24.81
CA GLU A 96 0.48 34.13 24.19
C GLU A 96 0.48 34.34 22.67
N ASN A 97 1.64 34.70 22.12
CA ASN A 97 1.86 34.85 20.67
C ASN A 97 1.65 33.52 19.92
N THR A 98 2.04 32.39 20.53
CA THR A 98 1.81 31.04 19.99
C THR A 98 0.33 30.77 19.77
N GLY A 99 -0.52 31.15 20.74
CA GLY A 99 -1.98 31.03 20.63
C GLY A 99 -2.59 31.95 19.58
N CYS A 100 -2.13 33.20 19.52
CA CYS A 100 -2.53 34.16 18.49
C CYS A 100 -2.21 33.64 17.08
N SER A 101 -0.98 33.14 16.89
CA SER A 101 -0.53 32.61 15.60
C SER A 101 -1.33 31.37 15.19
N TYR A 102 -1.62 30.46 16.14
CA TYR A 102 -2.44 29.28 15.89
C TYR A 102 -3.86 29.63 15.39
N ILE A 103 -4.57 30.55 16.07
CA ILE A 103 -5.90 30.98 15.67
C ILE A 103 -5.86 31.79 14.37
N TRP A 104 -4.85 32.64 14.20
CA TRP A 104 -4.64 33.40 12.97
C TRP A 104 -4.46 32.49 11.75
N ASP A 105 -3.64 31.45 11.87
CA ASP A 105 -3.40 30.48 10.81
C ASP A 105 -4.67 29.69 10.50
N HIS A 106 -5.46 29.33 11.51
CA HIS A 106 -6.78 28.72 11.32
C HIS A 106 -7.75 29.64 10.56
N ILE A 107 -7.88 30.92 10.96
CA ILE A 107 -8.71 31.89 10.24
C ILE A 107 -8.24 32.02 8.79
N CYS A 108 -6.93 32.16 8.56
CA CYS A 108 -6.35 32.23 7.22
C CYS A 108 -6.63 30.96 6.41
N ASN A 109 -6.56 29.78 7.02
CA ASN A 109 -6.86 28.50 6.37
C ASN A 109 -8.34 28.38 6.00
N VAL A 110 -9.24 28.77 6.90
CA VAL A 110 -10.68 28.83 6.64
C VAL A 110 -10.99 29.80 5.51
N GLN A 111 -10.39 30.99 5.53
CA GLN A 111 -10.55 31.98 4.46
C GLN A 111 -9.98 31.50 3.12
N ARG A 112 -8.83 30.80 3.12
CA ARG A 112 -8.29 30.16 1.90
C ARG A 112 -9.25 29.10 1.35
N ASN A 113 -9.82 28.25 2.21
CA ASN A 113 -10.78 27.23 1.80
C ASN A 113 -12.12 27.83 1.34
N MET A 114 -12.57 28.91 1.98
CA MET A 114 -13.76 29.67 1.57
C MET A 114 -13.56 30.46 0.28
N HIS A 115 -12.38 31.07 0.08
CA HIS A 115 -12.02 31.69 -1.19
C HIS A 115 -11.85 30.63 -2.27
N PHE A 116 -11.31 29.46 -1.97
CA PHE A 116 -11.27 28.33 -2.91
C PHE A 116 -12.69 27.91 -3.31
N SER A 117 -13.65 27.86 -2.36
CA SER A 117 -15.05 27.52 -2.64
C SER A 117 -15.86 28.67 -3.29
N SER A 118 -15.48 29.94 -3.08
CA SER A 118 -16.18 31.12 -3.62
C SER A 118 -15.62 31.59 -4.97
N LEU A 119 -14.30 31.48 -5.21
CA LEU A 119 -13.73 31.43 -6.57
C LEU A 119 -14.25 30.19 -7.33
N ASN A 120 -14.60 29.11 -6.61
CA ASN A 120 -15.34 27.98 -7.17
C ASN A 120 -16.85 28.18 -7.31
N ASN A 121 -17.43 29.36 -7.04
CA ASN A 121 -18.88 29.58 -7.17
C ASN A 121 -19.24 30.74 -8.11
N GLU A 122 -18.56 31.89 -8.08
CA GLU A 122 -18.93 33.00 -8.98
C GLU A 122 -18.36 32.87 -10.39
N THR A 123 -17.18 32.24 -10.56
CA THR A 123 -16.71 31.84 -11.90
C THR A 123 -17.39 30.54 -12.36
N PHE A 124 -18.04 29.81 -11.45
CA PHE A 124 -18.63 28.50 -11.70
C PHE A 124 -20.15 28.50 -11.85
N HIS A 125 -20.90 29.57 -11.60
CA HIS A 125 -22.29 29.58 -12.06
C HIS A 125 -22.44 29.85 -13.56
N THR A 126 -21.40 30.38 -14.23
CA THR A 126 -21.31 30.37 -15.70
C THR A 126 -20.50 29.18 -16.24
N MET A 127 -19.67 28.53 -15.40
CA MET A 127 -18.81 27.40 -15.79
C MET A 127 -19.14 26.03 -15.13
N ASN A 128 -20.23 25.91 -14.37
CA ASN A 128 -20.81 24.62 -13.94
C ASN A 128 -21.52 23.88 -15.10
N SER A 129 -21.18 24.27 -16.33
CA SER A 129 -21.38 23.48 -17.54
C SER A 129 -20.07 22.85 -18.07
N GLU A 130 -18.87 23.18 -17.55
CA GLU A 130 -17.58 22.85 -18.22
C GLU A 130 -16.50 22.19 -17.34
N LEU A 131 -16.90 21.41 -16.34
CA LEU A 131 -16.20 20.14 -16.06
C LEU A 131 -17.20 19.00 -16.22
N ARG A 132 -17.88 18.96 -17.38
CA ARG A 132 -18.80 17.86 -17.71
C ARG A 132 -18.08 16.61 -18.21
N GLU A 133 -16.88 16.73 -18.77
CA GLU A 133 -16.19 15.59 -19.38
C GLU A 133 -14.67 15.69 -19.17
N PHE A 134 -14.06 14.58 -18.72
CA PHE A 134 -12.61 14.39 -18.81
C PHE A 134 -12.24 14.42 -20.30
N PRO A 135 -11.15 15.10 -20.71
CA PRO A 135 -10.84 15.26 -22.14
C PRO A 135 -10.70 13.89 -22.80
N ALA A 136 -11.25 13.76 -24.02
CA ALA A 136 -11.11 12.53 -24.81
C ALA A 136 -9.63 12.20 -25.00
N VAL A 137 -9.27 10.91 -25.00
CA VAL A 137 -7.87 10.49 -25.13
C VAL A 137 -7.41 10.58 -26.59
N GLU A 138 -6.81 11.72 -26.95
CA GLU A 138 -6.35 12.05 -28.30
C GLU A 138 -4.99 12.77 -28.25
N LEU A 139 -4.23 12.76 -29.36
CA LEU A 139 -2.94 13.47 -29.43
C LEU A 139 -3.06 14.97 -29.09
N SER A 140 -4.16 15.60 -29.53
CA SER A 140 -4.44 17.03 -29.32
C SER A 140 -4.71 17.37 -27.85
N THR A 141 -5.23 16.42 -27.07
CA THR A 141 -5.66 16.59 -25.69
C THR A 141 -4.69 15.99 -24.67
N LEU A 142 -3.71 15.19 -25.10
CA LEU A 142 -2.61 14.69 -24.26
C LEU A 142 -1.96 15.77 -23.36
N PRO A 143 -1.71 17.02 -23.83
CA PRO A 143 -1.13 18.05 -22.96
C PRO A 143 -2.04 18.41 -21.79
N ILE A 144 -3.36 18.41 -22.03
CA ILE A 144 -4.37 18.72 -21.02
C ILE A 144 -4.44 17.56 -20.02
N ILE A 145 -4.51 16.32 -20.50
CA ILE A 145 -4.49 15.12 -19.65
C ILE A 145 -3.24 15.09 -18.77
N LEU A 146 -2.06 15.33 -19.36
CA LEU A 146 -0.81 15.39 -18.63
C LEU A 146 -0.85 16.44 -17.53
N LYS A 147 -1.26 17.66 -17.86
CA LYS A 147 -1.37 18.76 -16.89
C LYS A 147 -2.30 18.38 -15.73
N THR A 148 -3.47 17.81 -16.04
CA THR A 148 -4.43 17.34 -15.03
C THR A 148 -3.84 16.23 -14.16
N VAL A 149 -3.04 15.32 -14.70
CA VAL A 149 -2.43 14.24 -13.90
C VAL A 149 -1.29 14.76 -13.01
N THR A 150 -0.49 15.73 -13.47
CA THR A 150 0.75 16.13 -12.77
C THR A 150 0.62 17.35 -11.84
N GLU A 151 -0.31 18.28 -12.09
CA GLU A 151 -0.36 19.56 -11.38
C GLU A 151 -1.44 19.65 -10.28
N ASN A 152 -2.11 18.53 -9.97
CA ASN A 152 -3.28 18.49 -9.10
C ASN A 152 -2.93 18.32 -7.61
N GLY A 153 -3.58 19.10 -6.74
CA GLY A 153 -3.54 18.91 -5.28
C GLY A 153 -4.32 17.67 -4.83
N LEU A 154 -4.22 17.29 -3.55
CA LEU A 154 -4.81 16.04 -3.03
C LEU A 154 -6.32 15.88 -3.31
N ALA A 155 -7.10 16.96 -3.24
CA ALA A 155 -8.54 16.92 -3.55
C ALA A 155 -8.84 16.66 -5.03
N ASP A 156 -7.98 17.17 -5.92
CA ASP A 156 -8.11 17.00 -7.37
C ASP A 156 -7.64 15.61 -7.83
N GLN A 157 -6.75 14.96 -7.08
CA GLN A 157 -6.34 13.57 -7.30
C GLN A 157 -7.48 12.57 -7.07
N MET A 158 -8.34 12.81 -6.06
CA MET A 158 -9.51 11.96 -5.81
C MET A 158 -10.51 12.04 -6.97
N ARG A 159 -10.79 13.26 -7.46
CA ARG A 159 -11.69 13.47 -8.60
C ARG A 159 -11.12 12.87 -9.89
N LEU A 160 -9.82 13.05 -10.13
CA LEU A 160 -9.12 12.43 -11.26
C LEU A 160 -9.26 10.90 -11.25
N THR A 161 -9.06 10.29 -10.09
CA THR A 161 -9.22 8.83 -9.92
C THR A 161 -10.65 8.41 -10.27
N GLU A 162 -11.66 9.14 -9.78
CA GLU A 162 -13.06 8.86 -10.08
C GLU A 162 -13.37 8.99 -11.59
N PHE A 163 -12.86 10.03 -12.26
CA PHE A 163 -13.03 10.21 -13.71
C PHE A 163 -12.40 9.06 -14.51
N ILE A 164 -11.15 8.71 -14.20
CA ILE A 164 -10.41 7.62 -14.86
C ILE A 164 -11.14 6.28 -14.65
N LEU A 165 -11.72 6.06 -13.47
CA LEU A 165 -12.42 4.82 -13.17
C LEU A 165 -13.79 4.74 -13.84
N ASN A 166 -14.48 5.87 -14.00
CA ASN A 166 -15.79 5.98 -14.66
C ASN A 166 -15.70 5.75 -16.18
N ASP A 167 -14.65 6.22 -16.84
CA ASP A 167 -14.39 5.91 -18.25
C ASP A 167 -13.72 4.52 -18.37
N GLN A 168 -14.51 3.52 -18.78
CA GLN A 168 -14.00 2.15 -18.91
C GLN A 168 -12.95 2.00 -20.01
N ASP A 169 -13.02 2.83 -21.06
CA ASP A 169 -12.16 2.71 -22.23
C ASP A 169 -10.91 3.62 -22.12
N PHE A 170 -10.81 4.45 -21.07
CA PHE A 170 -9.74 5.43 -20.92
C PHE A 170 -8.35 4.81 -21.13
N PHE A 171 -8.04 3.74 -20.39
CA PHE A 171 -6.74 3.09 -20.49
C PHE A 171 -6.52 2.39 -21.82
N GLN A 172 -7.57 1.79 -22.40
CA GLN A 172 -7.48 1.16 -23.70
C GLN A 172 -7.13 2.19 -24.78
N LYS A 173 -7.88 3.31 -24.83
CA LYS A 173 -7.62 4.41 -25.77
C LYS A 173 -6.22 5.01 -25.57
N LEU A 174 -5.77 5.13 -24.31
CA LEU A 174 -4.43 5.63 -24.01
C LEU A 174 -3.33 4.69 -24.52
N MET A 175 -3.51 3.37 -24.37
CA MET A 175 -2.56 2.38 -24.88
C MET A 175 -2.62 2.24 -26.41
N GLU A 176 -3.79 2.41 -27.02
CA GLU A 176 -3.92 2.52 -28.48
C GLU A 176 -3.16 3.74 -29.02
N LEU A 177 -3.31 4.89 -28.36
CA LEU A 177 -2.60 6.12 -28.69
C LEU A 177 -1.09 5.96 -28.50
N PHE A 178 -0.66 5.29 -27.43
CA PHE A 178 0.73 4.92 -27.20
C PHE A 178 1.31 4.13 -28.38
N ARG A 179 0.64 3.07 -28.82
CA ARG A 179 1.07 2.25 -29.96
C ARG A 179 1.16 3.08 -31.24
N ILE A 180 0.20 3.97 -31.50
CA ILE A 180 0.25 4.90 -32.64
C ILE A 180 1.47 5.82 -32.55
N CYS A 181 1.77 6.36 -31.36
CA CYS A 181 2.96 7.18 -31.16
C CYS A 181 4.26 6.40 -31.38
N GLU A 182 4.31 5.13 -30.95
CA GLU A 182 5.46 4.25 -31.22
C GLU A 182 5.64 4.02 -32.72
N ASP A 183 4.57 3.67 -33.43
CA ASP A 183 4.60 3.39 -34.87
C ASP A 183 4.98 4.62 -35.71
N LEU A 184 4.62 5.82 -35.25
CA LEU A 184 4.96 7.09 -35.89
C LEU A 184 6.30 7.69 -35.41
N GLU A 185 7.00 7.02 -34.49
CA GLU A 185 8.21 7.55 -33.83
C GLU A 185 7.99 8.95 -33.20
N ASN A 186 6.77 9.22 -32.72
CA ASN A 186 6.40 10.49 -32.10
C ASN A 186 6.90 10.59 -30.66
N ILE A 187 8.17 10.95 -30.49
CA ILE A 187 8.86 11.02 -29.20
C ILE A 187 8.17 11.96 -28.20
N ASP A 188 7.67 13.11 -28.63
CA ASP A 188 6.97 14.05 -27.74
C ASP A 188 5.72 13.41 -27.14
N GLY A 189 4.91 12.74 -27.97
CA GLY A 189 3.74 11.99 -27.52
C GLY A 189 4.10 10.87 -26.55
N LEU A 190 5.17 10.13 -26.82
CA LEU A 190 5.65 9.05 -25.96
C LEU A 190 6.12 9.56 -24.58
N HIS A 191 6.85 10.67 -24.53
CA HIS A 191 7.25 11.30 -23.27
C HIS A 191 6.06 11.82 -22.46
N MET A 192 5.02 12.31 -23.13
CA MET A 192 3.80 12.73 -22.44
C MET A 192 3.04 11.55 -21.85
N ILE A 193 2.90 10.47 -22.62
CA ILE A 193 2.24 9.24 -22.15
C ILE A 193 3.04 8.62 -20.98
N PHE A 194 4.37 8.60 -21.06
CA PHE A 194 5.24 8.20 -19.95
C PHE A 194 4.88 8.96 -18.66
N LYS A 195 4.84 10.29 -18.72
CA LYS A 195 4.52 11.14 -17.56
C LYS A 195 3.10 10.93 -17.06
N ILE A 196 2.13 10.73 -17.95
CA ILE A 196 0.74 10.42 -17.59
C ILE A 196 0.67 9.09 -16.83
N ILE A 197 1.23 8.01 -17.38
CA ILE A 197 1.20 6.68 -16.73
C ILE A 197 1.94 6.69 -15.41
N LYS A 198 3.12 7.32 -15.36
CA LYS A 198 3.87 7.53 -14.11
C LYS A 198 3.03 8.27 -13.07
N GLY A 199 2.39 9.38 -13.45
CA GLY A 199 1.52 10.14 -12.54
C GLY A 199 0.31 9.33 -12.07
N ILE A 200 -0.32 8.55 -12.94
CA ILE A 200 -1.44 7.66 -12.59
C ILE A 200 -0.99 6.58 -11.59
N ILE A 201 0.20 5.98 -11.75
CA ILE A 201 0.74 5.02 -10.79
C ILE A 201 0.95 5.67 -9.42
N LEU A 202 1.45 6.91 -9.41
CA LEU A 202 1.70 7.69 -8.20
C LEU A 202 0.43 8.20 -7.50
N LEU A 203 -0.75 8.10 -8.13
CA LEU A 203 -2.03 8.27 -7.43
C LEU A 203 -2.26 7.17 -6.38
N ASN A 204 -1.51 6.05 -6.48
CA ASN A 204 -1.53 4.95 -5.54
C ASN A 204 -2.95 4.39 -5.27
N SER A 205 -3.78 4.34 -6.31
CA SER A 205 -5.17 3.84 -6.22
C SER A 205 -5.25 2.34 -6.51
N PRO A 206 -5.73 1.50 -5.56
CA PRO A 206 -5.86 0.06 -5.78
C PRO A 206 -6.76 -0.31 -6.96
N GLN A 207 -7.87 0.42 -7.15
CA GLN A 207 -8.81 0.19 -8.25
C GLN A 207 -8.19 0.49 -9.62
N VAL A 208 -7.31 1.49 -9.67
CA VAL A 208 -6.55 1.79 -10.89
C VAL A 208 -5.55 0.68 -11.15
N PHE A 209 -4.82 0.20 -10.13
CA PHE A 209 -3.88 -0.90 -10.26
C PHE A 209 -4.53 -2.19 -10.77
N GLU A 210 -5.74 -2.52 -10.33
CA GLU A 210 -6.50 -3.67 -10.86
C GLU A 210 -6.71 -3.58 -12.37
N LYS A 211 -6.96 -2.38 -12.92
CA LYS A 211 -7.10 -2.15 -14.36
C LYS A 211 -5.75 -2.20 -15.09
N ILE A 212 -4.80 -1.34 -14.70
CA ILE A 212 -3.56 -1.15 -15.48
C ILE A 212 -2.61 -2.35 -15.41
N PHE A 213 -2.67 -3.14 -14.33
CA PHE A 213 -1.87 -4.37 -14.21
C PHE A 213 -2.62 -5.61 -14.71
N GLY A 214 -3.81 -5.47 -15.28
CA GLY A 214 -4.51 -6.54 -15.97
C GLY A 214 -3.71 -7.08 -17.15
N ASP A 215 -3.94 -8.34 -17.51
CA ASP A 215 -3.19 -9.05 -18.56
C ASP A 215 -3.21 -8.33 -19.92
N GLU A 216 -4.30 -7.62 -20.21
CA GLU A 216 -4.50 -6.90 -21.47
C GLU A 216 -3.62 -5.65 -21.59
N LEU A 217 -3.35 -4.96 -20.48
CA LEU A 217 -2.73 -3.64 -20.48
C LEU A 217 -1.29 -3.66 -19.95
N ILE A 218 -0.94 -4.58 -19.05
CA ILE A 218 0.32 -4.51 -18.28
C ILE A 218 1.57 -4.43 -19.16
N MET A 219 1.57 -5.11 -20.32
CA MET A 219 2.72 -5.05 -21.23
C MET A 219 2.84 -3.67 -21.90
N ASP A 220 1.74 -3.05 -22.29
CA ASP A 220 1.77 -1.70 -22.88
C ASP A 220 2.09 -0.65 -21.81
N ILE A 221 1.60 -0.83 -20.58
CA ILE A 221 1.96 0.02 -19.45
C ILE A 221 3.47 -0.03 -19.21
N ILE A 222 4.08 -1.21 -19.16
CA ILE A 222 5.54 -1.35 -19.08
C ILE A 222 6.23 -0.70 -20.28
N GLY A 223 5.68 -0.84 -21.47
CA GLY A 223 6.18 -0.21 -22.70
C GLY A 223 6.17 1.31 -22.64
N SER A 224 5.09 1.91 -22.17
CA SER A 224 4.99 3.36 -22.02
C SER A 224 6.03 3.92 -21.05
N LEU A 225 6.46 3.11 -20.08
CA LEU A 225 7.49 3.45 -19.10
C LEU A 225 8.93 3.31 -19.65
N GLU A 226 9.11 2.89 -20.90
CA GLU A 226 10.42 2.81 -21.59
C GLU A 226 10.92 4.19 -22.05
N TYR A 227 10.02 5.17 -22.18
CA TYR A 227 10.25 6.47 -22.81
C TYR A 227 10.45 7.60 -21.79
N ASP A 228 11.25 7.35 -20.75
CA ASP A 228 11.59 8.35 -19.74
C ASP A 228 12.40 9.51 -20.38
N PRO A 229 11.89 10.75 -20.38
CA PRO A 229 12.62 11.90 -20.95
C PRO A 229 13.90 12.25 -20.18
N ASP A 230 14.04 11.80 -18.93
CA ASP A 230 15.22 12.06 -18.10
C ASP A 230 16.36 11.06 -18.40
N VAL A 231 16.12 10.05 -19.25
CA VAL A 231 17.09 9.03 -19.62
C VAL A 231 17.50 9.18 -21.10
N PRO A 232 18.81 9.25 -21.42
CA PRO A 232 19.27 9.50 -22.80
C PRO A 232 18.91 8.43 -23.84
N GLN A 233 18.57 7.22 -23.41
CA GLN A 233 18.23 6.09 -24.28
C GLN A 233 16.95 5.42 -23.80
N VAL A 234 16.10 5.07 -24.76
CA VAL A 234 14.89 4.26 -24.52
C VAL A 234 15.28 2.96 -23.85
N GLN A 235 14.59 2.63 -22.77
CA GLN A 235 14.81 1.38 -22.06
C GLN A 235 14.06 0.24 -22.77
N HIS A 236 14.56 -0.99 -22.69
CA HIS A 236 13.94 -2.14 -23.41
C HIS A 236 13.34 -3.15 -22.43
N TYR A 237 12.50 -2.66 -21.52
CA TYR A 237 11.87 -3.44 -20.45
C TYR A 237 10.97 -4.56 -20.98
N ARG A 238 10.13 -4.29 -21.99
CA ARG A 238 9.27 -5.28 -22.63
C ARG A 238 10.08 -6.37 -23.32
N ASN A 239 11.21 -6.02 -23.96
CA ASN A 239 12.05 -7.00 -24.64
C ASN A 239 12.71 -7.95 -23.65
N PHE A 240 13.17 -7.45 -22.50
CA PHE A 240 13.65 -8.30 -21.42
C PHE A 240 12.58 -9.31 -20.98
N LEU A 241 11.35 -8.84 -20.74
CA LEU A 241 10.24 -9.70 -20.34
C LEU A 241 9.82 -10.72 -21.41
N LYS A 242 9.96 -10.40 -22.70
CA LYS A 242 9.60 -11.29 -23.81
C LYS A 242 10.70 -12.32 -24.13
N GLU A 243 11.95 -11.90 -24.09
CA GLU A 243 13.08 -12.71 -24.60
C GLU A 243 13.86 -13.44 -23.50
N HIS A 244 13.90 -12.90 -22.28
CA HIS A 244 14.78 -13.39 -21.22
C HIS A 244 14.02 -14.06 -20.07
N VAL A 245 12.74 -13.73 -19.89
CA VAL A 245 11.92 -14.33 -18.85
C VAL A 245 11.33 -15.63 -19.34
N VAL A 246 11.73 -16.73 -18.71
CA VAL A 246 11.23 -18.07 -19.00
C VAL A 246 10.35 -18.54 -17.86
N PHE A 247 9.07 -18.72 -18.14
CA PHE A 247 8.16 -19.37 -17.20
C PHE A 247 8.44 -20.88 -17.19
N LYS A 248 8.98 -21.37 -16.08
CA LYS A 248 9.33 -22.79 -15.90
C LYS A 248 8.28 -23.47 -15.04
N GLU A 249 7.60 -24.45 -15.63
CA GLU A 249 6.61 -25.26 -14.92
C GLU A 249 7.22 -26.58 -14.47
N ALA A 250 7.37 -26.77 -13.16
CA ALA A 250 7.68 -28.09 -12.61
C ALA A 250 6.49 -29.05 -12.75
N ILE A 251 5.27 -28.49 -12.66
CA ILE A 251 3.99 -29.17 -12.82
C ILE A 251 3.10 -28.26 -13.67
N PRO A 252 2.42 -28.79 -14.69
CA PRO A 252 1.52 -28.00 -15.53
C PRO A 252 0.41 -27.33 -14.70
N ILE A 253 0.32 -26.01 -14.75
CA ILE A 253 -0.75 -25.25 -14.08
C ILE A 253 -1.87 -25.03 -15.08
N LYS A 254 -2.99 -25.73 -14.89
CA LYS A 254 -4.12 -25.71 -15.84
C LYS A 254 -5.06 -24.52 -15.64
N ASN A 255 -5.09 -23.93 -14.44
CA ASN A 255 -6.02 -22.86 -14.12
C ASN A 255 -5.50 -21.53 -14.70
N PRO A 256 -6.20 -20.90 -15.66
CA PRO A 256 -5.76 -19.67 -16.31
C PRO A 256 -5.67 -18.49 -15.34
N MET A 257 -6.49 -18.47 -14.28
CA MET A 257 -6.43 -17.44 -13.24
C MET A 257 -5.14 -17.56 -12.43
N VAL A 258 -4.68 -18.77 -12.14
CA VAL A 258 -3.40 -18.99 -11.44
C VAL A 258 -2.24 -18.52 -12.33
N LEU A 259 -2.25 -18.89 -13.61
CA LEU A 259 -1.23 -18.44 -14.57
C LEU A 259 -1.18 -16.91 -14.68
N SER A 260 -2.35 -16.28 -14.87
CA SER A 260 -2.50 -14.81 -14.89
C SER A 260 -1.87 -14.17 -13.65
N LYS A 261 -2.19 -14.68 -12.46
CA LYS A 261 -1.67 -14.13 -11.20
C LYS A 261 -0.18 -14.34 -11.01
N ILE A 262 0.38 -15.48 -11.44
CA ILE A 262 1.84 -15.71 -11.43
C ILE A 262 2.55 -14.69 -12.33
N HIS A 263 2.07 -14.50 -13.56
CA HIS A 263 2.66 -13.53 -14.48
C HIS A 263 2.52 -12.10 -13.98
N GLN A 264 1.34 -11.74 -13.45
CA GLN A 264 1.10 -10.43 -12.85
C GLN A 264 2.04 -10.18 -11.67
N THR A 265 2.23 -11.16 -10.77
CA THR A 265 3.19 -11.05 -9.65
C THR A 265 4.58 -10.71 -10.14
N TYR A 266 5.09 -11.44 -11.14
CA TYR A 266 6.43 -11.18 -11.67
C TYR A 266 6.54 -9.79 -12.31
N ARG A 267 5.56 -9.42 -13.14
CA ARG A 267 5.56 -8.14 -13.85
C ARG A 267 5.42 -6.93 -12.91
N VAL A 268 4.57 -7.01 -11.89
CA VAL A 268 4.42 -5.97 -10.86
C VAL A 268 5.70 -5.88 -10.01
N GLY A 269 6.32 -7.00 -9.65
CA GLY A 269 7.63 -7.02 -9.01
C GLY A 269 8.70 -6.34 -9.86
N TYR A 270 8.75 -6.66 -11.17
CA TYR A 270 9.69 -6.04 -12.10
C TYR A 270 9.45 -4.52 -12.26
N LEU A 271 8.19 -4.09 -12.31
CA LEU A 271 7.84 -2.67 -12.30
C LEU A 271 8.37 -1.95 -11.05
N LYS A 272 8.15 -2.56 -9.88
CA LYS A 272 8.55 -2.03 -8.57
C LYS A 272 10.07 -1.97 -8.41
N ASP A 273 10.76 -3.08 -8.70
CA ASP A 273 12.17 -3.29 -8.35
C ASP A 273 13.15 -2.86 -9.45
N VAL A 274 12.68 -2.70 -10.70
CA VAL A 274 13.54 -2.35 -11.84
C VAL A 274 13.06 -1.09 -12.55
N VAL A 275 11.81 -1.06 -13.03
CA VAL A 275 11.34 0.02 -13.92
C VAL A 275 11.18 1.34 -13.16
N LEU A 276 10.58 1.32 -11.96
CA LEU A 276 10.22 2.51 -11.20
C LEU A 276 10.98 2.65 -9.87
N ALA A 277 11.99 1.81 -9.63
CA ALA A 277 12.67 1.67 -8.33
C ALA A 277 13.21 2.98 -7.73
N ARG A 278 13.49 4.00 -8.56
CA ARG A 278 14.03 5.30 -8.12
C ARG A 278 12.98 6.38 -7.92
N VAL A 279 11.73 6.14 -8.30
CA VAL A 279 10.70 7.18 -8.39
C VAL A 279 9.49 6.90 -7.50
N LEU A 280 9.31 5.66 -7.06
CA LEU A 280 8.21 5.32 -6.16
C LEU A 280 8.48 5.83 -4.75
N ASP A 281 7.44 6.37 -4.11
CA ASP A 281 7.43 6.63 -2.68
C ASP A 281 7.15 5.35 -1.87
N GLU A 282 7.39 5.38 -0.56
CA GLU A 282 7.21 4.22 0.31
C GLU A 282 5.75 3.70 0.28
N ALA A 283 4.78 4.62 0.15
CA ALA A 283 3.36 4.27 0.08
C ALA A 283 3.03 3.45 -1.17
N THR A 284 3.54 3.85 -2.34
CA THR A 284 3.30 3.13 -3.59
C THR A 284 4.08 1.81 -3.61
N VAL A 285 5.32 1.78 -3.11
CA VAL A 285 6.08 0.53 -2.93
C VAL A 285 5.31 -0.46 -2.03
N GLY A 286 4.70 0.04 -0.96
CA GLY A 286 3.84 -0.73 -0.07
C GLY A 286 2.63 -1.33 -0.79
N SER A 287 1.90 -0.52 -1.57
CA SER A 287 0.77 -0.99 -2.38
C SER A 287 1.16 -2.03 -3.43
N LEU A 288 2.25 -1.82 -4.17
CA LEU A 288 2.71 -2.81 -5.16
C LEU A 288 3.14 -4.12 -4.47
N SER A 289 3.77 -4.03 -3.30
CA SER A 289 4.11 -5.21 -2.50
C SER A 289 2.86 -5.92 -1.97
N SER A 290 1.81 -5.18 -1.63
CA SER A 290 0.50 -5.73 -1.25
C SER A 290 -0.16 -6.48 -2.40
N ILE A 291 -0.07 -5.98 -3.64
CA ILE A 291 -0.56 -6.68 -4.84
C ILE A 291 0.18 -8.02 -5.02
N VAL A 292 1.51 -8.00 -4.94
CA VAL A 292 2.33 -9.23 -5.01
C VAL A 292 1.92 -10.22 -3.93
N HIS A 293 1.74 -9.77 -2.69
CA HIS A 293 1.30 -10.60 -1.57
C HIS A 293 -0.10 -11.18 -1.79
N SER A 294 -1.05 -10.37 -2.25
CA SER A 294 -2.42 -10.79 -2.56
C SER A 294 -2.45 -11.82 -3.69
N ASN A 295 -1.70 -11.60 -4.76
CA ASN A 295 -1.59 -12.56 -5.86
C ASN A 295 -0.99 -13.89 -5.40
N ASN A 296 0.07 -13.85 -4.58
CA ASN A 296 0.64 -15.06 -3.99
C ASN A 296 -0.39 -15.81 -3.15
N ALA A 297 -1.18 -15.11 -2.33
CA ALA A 297 -2.25 -15.72 -1.55
C ALA A 297 -3.31 -16.40 -2.45
N THR A 298 -3.72 -15.75 -3.54
CA THR A 298 -4.65 -16.33 -4.53
C THR A 298 -4.06 -17.58 -5.21
N VAL A 299 -2.81 -17.51 -5.67
CA VAL A 299 -2.12 -18.63 -6.32
C VAL A 299 -2.05 -19.84 -5.39
N ILE A 300 -1.58 -19.64 -4.16
CA ILE A 300 -1.45 -20.75 -3.20
C ILE A 300 -2.82 -21.29 -2.79
N SER A 301 -3.83 -20.44 -2.58
CA SER A 301 -5.18 -20.92 -2.23
C SER A 301 -5.76 -21.79 -3.34
N LEU A 302 -5.69 -21.34 -4.60
CA LEU A 302 -6.24 -22.09 -5.73
C LEU A 302 -5.52 -23.41 -5.98
N LEU A 303 -4.19 -23.44 -5.82
CA LEU A 303 -3.40 -24.67 -5.98
C LEU A 303 -3.59 -25.64 -4.82
N LYS A 304 -3.74 -25.12 -3.59
CA LYS A 304 -4.03 -25.93 -2.40
C LYS A 304 -5.40 -26.60 -2.48
N ASP A 305 -6.41 -25.85 -2.94
CA ASP A 305 -7.78 -26.33 -3.02
C ASP A 305 -8.00 -27.30 -4.20
N ASP A 306 -7.04 -27.37 -5.13
CA ASP A 306 -6.96 -28.39 -6.18
C ASP A 306 -6.28 -29.67 -5.64
N SER A 307 -7.08 -30.62 -5.18
CA SER A 307 -6.58 -31.91 -4.69
C SER A 307 -5.82 -32.71 -5.75
N THR A 308 -6.11 -32.52 -7.04
CA THR A 308 -5.40 -33.23 -8.11
C THR A 308 -3.98 -32.69 -8.29
N PHE A 309 -3.79 -31.39 -8.09
CA PHE A 309 -2.49 -30.74 -8.19
C PHE A 309 -1.51 -31.25 -7.12
N ILE A 310 -1.93 -31.27 -5.86
CA ILE A 310 -1.09 -31.73 -4.74
C ILE A 310 -0.78 -33.24 -4.89
N GLN A 311 -1.77 -34.05 -5.24
CA GLN A 311 -1.56 -35.48 -5.47
C GLN A 311 -0.57 -35.75 -6.63
N GLU A 312 -0.69 -35.00 -7.73
CA GLU A 312 0.24 -35.11 -8.86
C GLU A 312 1.67 -34.69 -8.46
N LEU A 313 1.82 -33.61 -7.67
CA LEU A 313 3.11 -33.15 -7.14
C LEU A 313 3.83 -34.25 -6.36
N PHE A 314 3.15 -34.83 -5.37
CA PHE A 314 3.74 -35.87 -4.53
C PHE A 314 3.94 -37.19 -5.28
N SER A 315 3.06 -37.53 -6.23
CA SER A 315 3.24 -38.69 -7.10
C SER A 315 4.53 -38.58 -7.93
N ARG A 316 4.79 -37.40 -8.52
CA ARG A 316 6.01 -37.16 -9.30
C ARG A 316 7.27 -37.13 -8.45
N LEU A 317 7.21 -36.53 -7.26
CA LEU A 317 8.33 -36.50 -6.31
C LEU A 317 8.74 -37.92 -5.87
N ARG A 318 7.75 -38.79 -5.61
CA ARG A 318 7.97 -40.19 -5.21
C ARG A 318 8.32 -41.12 -6.37
N SER A 319 8.14 -40.68 -7.61
CA SER A 319 8.33 -41.55 -8.76
C SER A 319 9.78 -42.05 -8.84
N PRO A 320 10.03 -43.37 -8.87
CA PRO A 320 11.38 -43.92 -9.01
C PRO A 320 11.94 -43.72 -10.43
N THR A 321 11.09 -43.42 -11.40
CA THR A 321 11.47 -43.23 -12.81
C THR A 321 11.77 -41.78 -13.17
N ALA A 322 11.51 -40.82 -12.27
CA ALA A 322 11.81 -39.41 -12.49
C ALA A 322 13.33 -39.16 -12.48
N SER A 323 13.81 -38.32 -13.40
CA SER A 323 15.22 -37.93 -13.45
C SER A 323 15.62 -37.12 -12.21
N ALA A 324 16.91 -37.17 -11.84
CA ALA A 324 17.44 -36.41 -10.71
C ALA A 324 17.17 -34.90 -10.84
N GLU A 325 17.33 -34.34 -12.05
CA GLU A 325 17.05 -32.93 -12.34
C GLU A 325 15.56 -32.60 -12.20
N SER A 326 14.66 -33.49 -12.65
CA SER A 326 13.22 -33.30 -12.46
C SER A 326 12.83 -33.31 -10.99
N LYS A 327 13.37 -34.23 -10.19
CA LYS A 327 13.12 -34.29 -8.75
C LYS A 327 13.61 -33.03 -8.03
N LYS A 328 14.82 -32.58 -8.39
CA LYS A 328 15.40 -31.33 -7.88
C LYS A 328 14.49 -30.13 -8.16
N ASN A 329 14.01 -29.98 -9.40
CA ASN A 329 13.10 -28.90 -9.77
C ASN A 329 11.75 -28.96 -9.02
N LEU A 330 11.22 -30.16 -8.77
CA LEU A 330 10.01 -30.35 -7.96
C LEU A 330 10.22 -29.98 -6.49
N VAL A 331 11.39 -30.26 -5.91
CA VAL A 331 11.71 -29.84 -4.53
C VAL A 331 11.87 -28.33 -4.44
N TYR A 332 12.47 -27.68 -5.44
CA TYR A 332 12.51 -26.21 -5.49
C TYR A 332 11.13 -25.59 -5.63
N PHE A 333 10.27 -26.17 -6.48
CA PHE A 333 8.88 -25.76 -6.55
C PHE A 333 8.18 -25.92 -5.20
N LEU A 334 8.37 -27.05 -4.51
CA LEU A 334 7.80 -27.29 -3.19
C LEU A 334 8.31 -26.29 -2.14
N HIS A 335 9.60 -25.96 -2.18
CA HIS A 335 10.19 -24.93 -1.32
C HIS A 335 9.57 -23.55 -1.57
N GLU A 336 9.45 -23.14 -2.84
CA GLU A 336 8.82 -21.87 -3.21
C GLU A 336 7.34 -21.84 -2.79
N PHE A 337 6.60 -22.93 -3.03
CA PHE A 337 5.21 -23.09 -2.64
C PHE A 337 5.02 -22.95 -1.12
N CYS A 338 5.88 -23.60 -0.32
CA CYS A 338 5.90 -23.46 1.14
C CYS A 338 6.31 -22.05 1.59
N SER A 339 7.25 -21.40 0.91
CA SER A 339 7.69 -20.05 1.26
C SER A 339 6.60 -19.01 1.01
N LEU A 340 5.89 -19.14 -0.12
CA LEU A 340 4.80 -18.25 -0.51
C LEU A 340 3.54 -18.41 0.35
N SER A 341 3.40 -19.52 1.07
CA SER A 341 2.27 -19.73 1.99
C SER A 341 2.19 -18.68 3.09
N LYS A 342 3.29 -17.97 3.39
CA LYS A 342 3.31 -16.82 4.32
C LYS A 342 2.30 -15.73 3.92
N SER A 343 1.84 -15.74 2.67
CA SER A 343 0.81 -14.82 2.16
C SER A 343 -0.62 -15.20 2.55
N LEU A 344 -0.83 -16.40 3.10
CA LEU A 344 -2.13 -16.85 3.57
C LEU A 344 -2.40 -16.41 5.02
N GLN A 345 -3.66 -16.46 5.45
CA GLN A 345 -4.00 -16.30 6.87
C GLN A 345 -3.46 -17.49 7.69
N MET A 346 -3.10 -17.24 8.96
CA MET A 346 -2.48 -18.24 9.85
C MET A 346 -3.22 -19.59 9.88
N VAL A 347 -4.56 -19.58 9.93
CA VAL A 347 -5.38 -20.80 9.94
C VAL A 347 -5.22 -21.61 8.65
N GLN A 348 -5.16 -20.93 7.50
CA GLN A 348 -4.97 -21.57 6.20
C GLN A 348 -3.55 -22.13 6.05
N GLN A 349 -2.54 -21.44 6.60
CA GLN A 349 -1.15 -21.91 6.65
C GLN A 349 -1.06 -23.22 7.45
N LEU A 350 -1.56 -23.23 8.69
CA LEU A 350 -1.55 -24.43 9.54
C LEU A 350 -2.22 -25.63 8.87
N ARG A 351 -3.37 -25.40 8.22
CA ARG A 351 -4.07 -26.45 7.48
C ARG A 351 -3.22 -26.95 6.30
N LEU A 352 -2.61 -26.05 5.52
CA LEU A 352 -1.78 -26.43 4.38
C LEU A 352 -0.60 -27.32 4.83
N PHE A 353 0.11 -26.93 5.88
CA PHE A 353 1.27 -27.67 6.37
C PHE A 353 0.89 -29.03 6.94
N ARG A 354 -0.28 -29.14 7.58
CA ARG A 354 -0.84 -30.44 7.99
C ARG A 354 -1.19 -31.32 6.80
N ASP A 355 -1.80 -30.75 5.75
CA ASP A 355 -2.13 -31.49 4.53
C ASP A 355 -0.85 -32.00 3.84
N LEU A 356 0.20 -31.15 3.72
CA LEU A 356 1.51 -31.53 3.18
C LEU A 356 2.23 -32.60 4.03
N MET A 357 2.10 -32.54 5.36
CA MET A 357 2.60 -33.57 6.26
C MET A 357 1.93 -34.92 5.98
N ASN A 358 0.60 -34.94 5.87
CA ASN A 358 -0.16 -36.15 5.58
C ASN A 358 0.16 -36.72 4.19
N GLU A 359 0.49 -35.86 3.22
CA GLU A 359 0.98 -36.25 1.91
C GLU A 359 2.43 -36.73 1.92
N GLY A 360 3.14 -36.70 3.06
CA GLY A 360 4.49 -37.26 3.25
C GLY A 360 5.63 -36.36 2.79
N ILE A 361 5.52 -35.04 3.03
CA ILE A 361 6.59 -34.08 2.76
C ILE A 361 7.92 -34.44 3.43
N PHE A 362 7.90 -34.97 4.65
CA PHE A 362 9.13 -35.25 5.38
C PHE A 362 9.96 -36.37 4.76
N ASP A 363 9.34 -37.34 4.07
CA ASP A 363 10.07 -38.34 3.28
C ASP A 363 10.86 -37.66 2.14
N ILE A 364 10.19 -36.74 1.43
CA ILE A 364 10.78 -35.98 0.33
C ILE A 364 11.96 -35.13 0.82
N ILE A 365 11.82 -34.48 1.98
CA ILE A 365 12.91 -33.70 2.58
C ILE A 365 14.04 -34.61 3.07
N THR A 366 13.72 -35.78 3.62
CA THR A 366 14.71 -36.78 4.02
C THR A 366 15.57 -37.22 2.84
N ASP A 367 14.96 -37.40 1.66
CA ASP A 367 15.68 -37.68 0.41
C ASP A 367 16.50 -36.48 -0.07
N ALA A 368 15.95 -35.26 0.01
CA ALA A 368 16.65 -34.04 -0.39
C ALA A 368 17.93 -33.78 0.44
N LEU A 369 17.88 -34.02 1.76
CA LEU A 369 19.01 -33.86 2.67
C LEU A 369 20.13 -34.90 2.45
N GLN A 370 19.86 -35.99 1.74
CA GLN A 370 20.89 -36.98 1.36
C GLN A 370 21.65 -36.59 0.09
N SER A 371 21.19 -35.56 -0.63
CA SER A 371 21.80 -35.12 -1.88
C SER A 371 23.21 -34.54 -1.66
N GLN A 372 24.06 -34.70 -2.67
CA GLN A 372 25.35 -34.00 -2.75
C GLN A 372 25.19 -32.54 -3.19
N ASP A 373 24.02 -32.16 -3.70
CA ASP A 373 23.72 -30.79 -4.09
C ASP A 373 23.37 -29.94 -2.87
N LYS A 374 24.31 -29.09 -2.47
CA LYS A 374 24.19 -28.18 -1.33
C LYS A 374 22.96 -27.28 -1.41
N LYS A 375 22.56 -26.84 -2.61
CA LYS A 375 21.37 -25.99 -2.79
C LYS A 375 20.08 -26.76 -2.54
N LEU A 376 20.07 -28.06 -2.90
CA LEU A 376 18.92 -28.93 -2.64
C LEU A 376 18.79 -29.23 -1.14
N VAL A 377 19.92 -29.47 -0.47
CA VAL A 377 19.97 -29.63 0.99
C VAL A 377 19.44 -28.37 1.69
N LEU A 378 19.91 -27.18 1.29
CA LEU A 378 19.44 -25.89 1.81
C LEU A 378 17.93 -25.73 1.66
N ALA A 379 17.38 -25.99 0.46
CA ALA A 379 15.93 -25.91 0.23
C ALA A 379 15.14 -26.87 1.13
N GLY A 380 15.68 -28.07 1.40
CA GLY A 380 15.08 -29.01 2.34
C GLY A 380 15.10 -28.50 3.79
N THR A 381 16.24 -27.96 4.22
CA THR A 381 16.41 -27.34 5.54
C THR A 381 15.47 -26.15 5.74
N ASP A 382 15.35 -25.28 4.74
CA ASP A 382 14.45 -24.13 4.76
C ASP A 382 12.97 -24.57 4.91
N ILE A 383 12.56 -25.64 4.23
CA ILE A 383 11.21 -26.21 4.42
C ILE A 383 11.02 -26.68 5.87
N LEU A 384 11.99 -27.35 6.48
CA LEU A 384 11.88 -27.77 7.89
C LEU A 384 11.74 -26.56 8.83
N ILE A 385 12.50 -25.50 8.58
CA ILE A 385 12.40 -24.24 9.34
C ILE A 385 11.01 -23.62 9.20
N LEU A 386 10.41 -23.65 8.00
CA LEU A 386 9.03 -23.19 7.80
C LEU A 386 8.02 -24.00 8.63
N PHE A 387 8.17 -25.33 8.69
CA PHE A 387 7.34 -26.18 9.55
C PHE A 387 7.50 -25.83 11.03
N LEU A 388 8.75 -25.68 11.49
CA LEU A 388 9.05 -25.35 12.89
C LEU A 388 8.52 -23.98 13.31
N ASN A 389 8.64 -22.98 12.44
CA ASN A 389 8.14 -21.63 12.72
C ASN A 389 6.60 -21.58 12.79
N LEU A 390 5.90 -22.51 12.14
CA LEU A 390 4.44 -22.59 12.16
C LEU A 390 3.91 -23.44 13.31
N ASP A 391 4.35 -24.69 13.41
CA ASP A 391 3.96 -25.64 14.45
C ASP A 391 5.06 -26.71 14.62
N PRO A 392 5.95 -26.56 15.62
CA PRO A 392 7.01 -27.52 15.89
C PRO A 392 6.51 -28.96 16.11
N ASN A 393 5.25 -29.12 16.57
CA ASN A 393 4.70 -30.43 16.88
C ASN A 393 4.52 -31.30 15.63
N LEU A 394 4.33 -30.70 14.44
CA LEU A 394 4.22 -31.46 13.19
C LEU A 394 5.50 -32.25 12.93
N LEU A 395 6.65 -31.58 12.96
CA LEU A 395 7.94 -32.23 12.76
C LEU A 395 8.29 -33.17 13.92
N CYS A 396 7.99 -32.80 15.17
CA CYS A 396 8.21 -33.69 16.32
C CYS A 396 7.43 -34.99 16.21
N SER A 397 6.16 -34.93 15.83
CA SER A 397 5.29 -36.10 15.71
C SER A 397 5.80 -37.09 14.66
N TYR A 398 6.49 -36.59 13.62
CA TYR A 398 7.14 -37.40 12.61
C TYR A 398 8.47 -38.00 13.12
N VAL A 399 9.33 -37.20 13.76
CA VAL A 399 10.66 -37.63 14.24
C VAL A 399 10.58 -38.74 15.30
N VAL A 400 9.51 -38.79 16.09
CA VAL A 400 9.29 -39.87 17.09
C VAL A 400 8.94 -41.22 16.44
N GLN A 401 8.45 -41.21 15.20
CA GLN A 401 8.11 -42.44 14.47
C GLN A 401 9.38 -43.11 13.93
N GLN A 402 9.32 -44.42 13.65
CA GLN A 402 10.48 -45.17 13.14
C GLN A 402 11.05 -44.57 11.84
N GLU A 403 10.17 -44.04 10.98
CA GLU A 403 10.53 -43.40 9.71
C GLU A 403 11.30 -42.08 9.93
N GLY A 404 11.01 -41.36 11.00
CA GLY A 404 11.63 -40.09 11.36
C GLY A 404 13.05 -40.18 11.94
N ILE A 405 13.49 -41.37 12.34
CA ILE A 405 14.86 -41.60 12.87
C ILE A 405 15.92 -41.26 11.81
N THR A 406 15.63 -41.56 10.55
CA THR A 406 16.54 -41.26 9.43
C THR A 406 16.74 -39.75 9.29
N LEU A 407 15.65 -38.99 9.33
CA LEU A 407 15.69 -37.53 9.25
C LEU A 407 16.50 -36.93 10.41
N LEU A 408 16.26 -37.40 11.64
CA LEU A 408 17.03 -36.96 12.80
C LEU A 408 18.53 -37.24 12.65
N GLY A 409 18.89 -38.43 12.16
CA GLY A 409 20.29 -38.79 11.87
C GLY A 409 20.93 -37.87 10.83
N LEU A 410 20.19 -37.47 9.80
CA LEU A 410 20.66 -36.52 8.78
C LEU A 410 20.83 -35.12 9.35
N LEU A 411 19.95 -34.66 10.23
CA LEU A 411 20.08 -33.36 10.90
C LEU A 411 21.35 -33.29 11.77
N VAL A 412 21.62 -34.36 12.54
CA VAL A 412 22.85 -34.46 13.36
C VAL A 412 24.09 -34.50 12.48
N LYS A 413 24.07 -35.30 11.40
CA LYS A 413 25.16 -35.32 10.41
C LYS A 413 25.35 -33.96 9.76
N GLY A 414 24.26 -33.21 9.56
CA GLY A 414 24.26 -31.89 8.95
C GLY A 414 25.08 -30.87 9.75
N MET A 415 25.03 -30.93 11.09
CA MET A 415 25.80 -30.05 11.97
C MET A 415 27.32 -30.19 11.82
N ILE A 416 27.79 -31.38 11.47
CA ILE A 416 29.23 -31.71 11.35
C ILE A 416 29.70 -31.72 9.89
N THR A 417 28.80 -31.51 8.94
CA THR A 417 29.11 -31.49 7.52
C THR A 417 29.33 -30.05 7.08
N ASP A 418 30.47 -29.78 6.44
CA ASP A 418 30.77 -28.44 5.91
C ASP A 418 30.03 -28.19 4.58
N PHE A 419 28.87 -27.55 4.70
CA PHE A 419 28.12 -27.10 3.53
C PHE A 419 28.50 -25.68 3.09
N GLY A 420 29.18 -24.88 3.92
CA GLY A 420 29.33 -23.43 3.72
C GLY A 420 28.12 -22.61 4.19
N GLU A 421 28.19 -21.28 4.05
CA GLU A 421 27.08 -20.33 4.29
C GLU A 421 26.36 -20.47 5.65
N ASP A 422 27.10 -20.81 6.72
CA ASP A 422 26.55 -21.02 8.08
C ASP A 422 25.39 -22.02 8.16
N MET A 423 25.25 -22.94 7.19
CA MET A 423 24.20 -23.97 7.19
C MET A 423 24.22 -24.85 8.45
N HIS A 424 25.39 -25.07 9.05
CA HIS A 424 25.52 -25.79 10.31
C HIS A 424 24.73 -25.11 11.45
N CYS A 425 24.58 -23.78 11.43
CA CYS A 425 23.73 -23.04 12.35
C CYS A 425 22.24 -23.34 12.13
N GLN A 426 21.80 -23.49 10.88
CA GLN A 426 20.40 -23.85 10.56
C GLN A 426 20.06 -25.26 11.07
N PHE A 427 20.94 -26.25 10.86
CA PHE A 427 20.75 -27.59 11.42
C PHE A 427 20.69 -27.59 12.94
N LEU A 428 21.57 -26.82 13.59
CA LEU A 428 21.56 -26.63 15.04
C LEU A 428 20.24 -25.99 15.52
N GLU A 429 19.73 -24.98 14.82
CA GLU A 429 18.48 -24.31 15.18
C GLU A 429 17.27 -25.24 15.06
N ILE A 430 17.21 -26.05 14.00
CA ILE A 430 16.19 -27.09 13.84
C ILE A 430 16.23 -28.06 15.02
N LEU A 431 17.40 -28.59 15.34
CA LEU A 431 17.56 -29.56 16.43
C LEU A 431 17.24 -28.96 17.80
N ARG A 432 17.66 -27.71 18.05
CA ARG A 432 17.34 -26.99 19.29
C ARG A 432 15.83 -26.86 19.45
N THR A 433 15.15 -26.36 18.41
CA THR A 433 13.69 -26.18 18.43
C THR A 433 12.96 -27.50 18.66
N LEU A 434 13.40 -28.58 18.01
CA LEU A 434 12.85 -29.93 18.22
C LEU A 434 12.98 -30.38 19.67
N LEU A 435 14.19 -30.28 20.24
CA LEU A 435 14.46 -30.67 21.63
C LEU A 435 13.65 -29.84 22.62
N ASP A 436 13.56 -28.52 22.41
CA ASP A 436 12.76 -27.63 23.26
C ASP A 436 11.27 -28.01 23.23
N SER A 437 10.71 -28.33 22.06
CA SER A 437 9.32 -28.79 21.96
C SER A 437 9.05 -30.13 22.65
N PHE A 438 10.04 -31.03 22.75
CA PHE A 438 9.91 -32.26 23.56
C PHE A 438 9.85 -31.96 25.05
N THR A 439 10.55 -30.93 25.53
CA THR A 439 10.50 -30.56 26.95
C THR A 439 9.16 -29.94 27.35
N LEU A 440 8.51 -29.22 26.43
CA LEU A 440 7.19 -28.60 26.64
C LEU A 440 6.03 -29.60 26.59
N SER A 441 6.11 -30.61 25.71
CA SER A 441 5.09 -31.66 25.61
C SER A 441 5.20 -32.72 26.71
N GLY A 442 6.38 -32.90 27.32
CA GLY A 442 6.60 -33.80 28.46
C GLY A 442 6.07 -33.30 29.81
N ALA A 443 5.58 -32.05 29.90
CA ALA A 443 5.04 -31.47 31.14
C ALA A 443 3.55 -31.74 31.38
N GLN A 444 2.88 -32.50 30.50
CA GLN A 444 1.45 -32.88 30.61
C GLN A 444 1.21 -34.39 30.80
N VAL A 445 2.16 -35.13 31.38
CA VAL A 445 1.95 -36.53 31.78
C VAL A 445 1.84 -36.66 33.29
#